data_AF-A0A7V3UYI2-F1
#
_entry.id   AF-A0A7V3UYI2-F1
#
_cell.length_a   1.000
_cell.length_b   1.000
_cell.length_c   1.000
_cell.angle_alpha   90.00
_cell.angle_beta   90.00
_cell.angle_gamma   90.00
#
_symmetry.space_group_name_H-M   'P 1'
#
loop_
_entity.id
_entity.type
_entity.pdbx_description
1 polymer ?
#
loop_
_entity_poly.entity_id
_entity_poly.type
_entity_poly.pdbx_seq_one_letter_code
_entity_poly.pdbx_strand_id
1 'polypeptide(L)'
;MTGRYIWIMLVLSVGGGALQQKPETQLTYQGETVAIRRDTYGVPHITAKTLTAASYGNGYAIAEDRLAQMDLNRRAARGEMAELVGPSALASDRETRLDGYTEEERLEQFRRLPDELRAVIQAYADGV
;
A
#
# COMPACT_ATOMS: atom_id res chain seq x y z
N MET A 1 31.03 45.70 -44.46
CA MET A 1 31.45 45.76 -43.05
C MET A 1 30.24 46.15 -42.21
N THR A 2 29.51 45.19 -41.66
CA THR A 2 28.43 45.46 -40.70
C THR A 2 28.22 44.20 -39.85
N GLY A 3 28.85 44.19 -38.67
CA GLY A 3 28.79 43.07 -37.73
C GLY A 3 27.47 43.07 -36.95
N ARG A 4 26.75 41.94 -36.98
CA ARG A 4 25.56 41.68 -36.16
C ARG A 4 26.02 41.09 -34.82
N TYR A 5 25.81 41.82 -33.73
CA TYR A 5 26.02 41.32 -32.38
C TYR A 5 24.81 40.49 -31.95
N ILE A 6 25.04 39.22 -31.62
CA ILE A 6 24.06 38.31 -31.03
C ILE A 6 24.12 38.50 -29.52
N TRP A 7 23.05 39.01 -28.92
CA TRP A 7 22.89 39.02 -27.47
C TRP A 7 22.41 37.64 -27.02
N ILE A 8 23.27 36.90 -26.32
CA ILE A 8 22.87 35.70 -25.56
C ILE A 8 22.43 36.19 -24.18
N MET A 9 21.12 36.23 -23.94
CA MET A 9 20.60 36.38 -22.59
C MET A 9 20.73 35.04 -21.87
N LEU A 10 21.76 34.95 -21.03
CA LEU A 10 21.95 33.84 -20.11
C LEU A 10 21.05 34.09 -18.90
N VAL A 11 19.86 33.47 -18.92
CA VAL A 11 18.96 33.47 -17.76
C VAL A 11 19.52 32.51 -16.72
N LEU A 12 20.25 33.05 -15.75
CA LEU A 12 20.58 32.37 -14.51
C LEU A 12 19.30 32.26 -13.68
N SER A 13 18.59 31.12 -13.80
CA SER A 13 17.56 30.77 -12.83
C SER A 13 18.24 30.43 -11.51
N VAL A 14 18.31 31.42 -10.61
CA VAL A 14 18.66 31.23 -9.21
C VAL A 14 17.73 30.16 -8.64
N GLY A 15 18.34 29.05 -8.21
CA GLY A 15 17.65 27.95 -7.56
C GLY A 15 17.00 28.41 -6.27
N GLY A 16 15.70 28.67 -6.32
CA GLY A 16 14.85 28.53 -5.16
C GLY A 16 14.77 27.03 -4.87
N GLY A 17 15.27 26.61 -3.70
CA GLY A 17 15.13 25.25 -3.23
C GLY A 17 13.65 24.90 -3.06
N ALA A 18 13.01 24.50 -4.17
CA ALA A 18 11.76 23.79 -4.12
C ALA A 18 12.08 22.50 -3.36
N LEU A 19 11.45 22.34 -2.19
CA LEU A 19 11.40 21.07 -1.48
C LEU A 19 11.10 20.01 -2.54
N GLN A 20 12.09 19.18 -2.85
CA GLN A 20 11.95 18.18 -3.89
C GLN A 20 10.92 17.18 -3.39
N GLN A 21 9.66 17.39 -3.78
CA GLN A 21 8.59 16.47 -3.47
C GLN A 21 9.02 15.12 -4.03
N LYS A 22 9.05 14.10 -3.17
CA LYS A 22 9.27 12.74 -3.63
C LYS A 22 8.31 12.48 -4.80
N PRO A 23 8.80 11.89 -5.90
CA PRO A 23 7.95 11.63 -7.06
C PRO A 23 6.73 10.83 -6.60
N GLU A 24 5.56 11.27 -7.03
CA GLU A 24 4.28 10.64 -6.73
C GLU A 24 4.23 9.24 -7.36
N THR A 25 3.88 8.24 -6.57
CA THR A 25 3.68 6.89 -7.10
C THR A 25 2.33 6.85 -7.80
N GLN A 26 2.33 6.55 -9.10
CA GLN A 26 1.12 6.36 -9.87
C GLN A 26 0.93 4.88 -10.19
N LEU A 27 -0.20 4.33 -9.76
CA LEU A 27 -0.63 2.97 -10.02
C LEU A 27 -1.89 2.99 -10.91
N THR A 28 -2.22 1.84 -11.47
CA THR A 28 -3.47 1.64 -12.20
C THR A 28 -4.17 0.40 -11.65
N TYR A 29 -5.43 0.55 -11.24
CA TYR A 29 -6.25 -0.55 -10.77
C TYR A 29 -7.57 -0.55 -11.53
N GLN A 30 -7.87 -1.64 -12.24
CA GLN A 30 -9.08 -1.79 -13.07
C GLN A 30 -9.33 -0.62 -14.05
N GLY A 31 -8.26 -0.05 -14.59
CA GLY A 31 -8.33 1.09 -15.53
C GLY A 31 -8.47 2.47 -14.86
N GLU A 32 -8.50 2.53 -13.54
CA GLU A 32 -8.48 3.77 -12.77
C GLU A 32 -7.06 4.13 -12.31
N THR A 33 -6.72 5.41 -12.39
CA THR A 33 -5.47 5.93 -11.84
C THR A 33 -5.57 6.06 -10.32
N VAL A 34 -4.56 5.54 -9.63
CA VAL A 34 -4.38 5.67 -8.18
C VAL A 34 -3.08 6.41 -7.93
N ALA A 35 -3.13 7.51 -7.20
CA ALA A 35 -1.97 8.34 -6.92
C ALA A 35 -1.64 8.31 -5.42
N ILE A 36 -0.37 8.05 -5.09
CA ILE A 36 0.13 7.98 -3.73
C ILE A 36 1.23 9.02 -3.56
N ARG A 37 0.95 10.04 -2.75
CA ARG A 37 1.90 11.07 -2.37
C ARG A 37 2.24 10.92 -0.90
N ARG A 38 3.53 10.84 -0.56
CA ARG A 38 3.99 10.84 0.83
C ARG A 38 4.40 12.24 1.29
N ASP A 39 4.08 12.59 2.52
CA ASP A 39 4.54 13.83 3.14
C ASP A 39 5.99 13.71 3.66
N THR A 40 6.47 14.74 4.38
CA THR A 40 7.83 14.77 4.93
C THR A 40 8.08 13.73 6.03
N TYR A 41 7.03 13.19 6.64
CA TYR A 41 7.08 12.12 7.65
C TYR A 41 6.87 10.73 7.05
N GLY A 42 6.66 10.65 5.73
CA GLY A 42 6.39 9.41 5.02
C GLY A 42 4.94 8.96 5.06
N VAL A 43 4.01 9.77 5.59
CA VAL A 43 2.58 9.41 5.65
C VAL A 43 1.99 9.36 4.24
N PRO A 44 1.42 8.23 3.80
CA PRO A 44 0.84 8.11 2.48
C PRO A 44 -0.53 8.80 2.39
N HIS A 45 -0.67 9.70 1.43
CA HIS A 45 -1.95 10.26 1.00
C HIS A 45 -2.34 9.62 -0.33
N ILE A 46 -3.43 8.86 -0.33
CA ILE A 46 -3.90 8.13 -1.50
C ILE A 46 -5.10 8.87 -2.11
N THR A 47 -5.07 9.07 -3.42
CA THR A 47 -6.17 9.69 -4.18
C THR A 47 -6.55 8.79 -5.35
N ALA A 48 -7.85 8.51 -5.47
CA ALA A 48 -8.44 7.77 -6.59
C ALA A 48 -9.89 8.23 -6.82
N LYS A 49 -10.51 7.83 -7.94
CA LYS A 49 -11.91 8.20 -8.24
C LYS A 49 -12.93 7.34 -7.50
N THR A 50 -12.60 6.08 -7.23
CA THR A 50 -13.46 5.15 -6.49
C THR A 50 -12.81 4.70 -5.18
N LEU A 51 -13.65 4.28 -4.23
CA LEU A 51 -13.20 3.72 -2.96
C LEU A 51 -12.39 2.43 -3.17
N THR A 52 -12.78 1.59 -4.13
CA THR A 52 -12.08 0.36 -4.49
C THR A 52 -10.64 0.65 -4.96
N ALA A 53 -10.47 1.59 -5.89
CA ALA A 53 -9.13 1.99 -6.36
C ALA A 53 -8.31 2.67 -5.25
N ALA A 54 -8.94 3.46 -4.37
CA ALA A 54 -8.27 4.04 -3.21
C ALA A 54 -7.82 2.95 -2.21
N SER A 55 -8.62 1.92 -1.97
CA SER A 55 -8.27 0.79 -1.10
C SER A 55 -7.11 -0.03 -1.66
N TYR A 56 -7.05 -0.24 -2.98
CA TYR A 56 -5.87 -0.83 -3.63
C TYR A 56 -4.59 -0.03 -3.34
N GLY A 57 -4.62 1.29 -3.52
CA GLY A 57 -3.50 2.16 -3.18
C GLY A 57 -3.15 2.13 -1.68
N ASN A 58 -4.15 1.93 -0.81
CA ASN A 58 -3.95 1.79 0.62
C ASN A 58 -3.23 0.48 0.97
N GLY A 59 -3.64 -0.65 0.40
CA GLY A 59 -2.95 -1.93 0.54
C GLY A 59 -1.48 -1.82 0.14
N TYR A 60 -1.22 -1.23 -1.03
CA TYR A 60 0.13 -1.00 -1.55
C TYR A 60 0.99 -0.15 -0.61
N ALA A 61 0.49 1.02 -0.19
CA ALA A 61 1.26 1.91 0.66
C ALA A 61 1.58 1.31 2.04
N ILE A 62 0.63 0.56 2.62
CA ILE A 62 0.85 -0.11 3.90
C ILE A 62 1.83 -1.28 3.74
N ALA A 63 1.73 -2.05 2.66
CA ALA A 63 2.66 -3.14 2.36
C ALA A 63 4.10 -2.61 2.23
N GLU A 64 4.32 -1.52 1.49
CA GLU A 64 5.65 -0.89 1.38
C GLU A 64 6.29 -0.61 2.75
N ASP A 65 5.50 -0.19 3.73
CA ASP A 65 5.99 0.21 5.05
C ASP A 65 6.02 -0.93 6.07
N ARG A 66 5.10 -1.89 5.96
CA ARG A 66 4.71 -2.81 7.04
C ARG A 66 4.55 -4.26 6.59
N LEU A 67 5.01 -4.65 5.41
CA LEU A 67 4.83 -6.02 4.88
C LEU A 67 5.21 -7.10 5.90
N ALA A 68 6.36 -6.96 6.58
CA ALA A 68 6.78 -7.91 7.60
C ALA A 68 5.80 -8.00 8.78
N GLN A 69 5.28 -6.87 9.26
CA GLN A 69 4.28 -6.83 10.32
C GLN A 69 2.95 -7.45 9.85
N MET A 70 2.55 -7.20 8.61
CA MET A 70 1.34 -7.79 8.02
C MET A 70 1.45 -9.31 7.92
N ASP A 71 2.59 -9.83 7.45
CA ASP A 71 2.81 -11.27 7.37
C ASP A 71 2.83 -11.93 8.76
N LEU A 72 3.49 -11.29 9.74
CA LEU A 72 3.48 -11.76 11.13
C LEU A 72 2.06 -11.81 11.70
N ASN A 73 1.26 -10.76 11.50
CA ASN A 73 -0.13 -10.72 11.95
C ASN A 73 -0.98 -11.79 11.24
N ARG A 74 -0.77 -11.99 9.93
CA ARG A 74 -1.46 -13.03 9.15
C ARG A 74 -1.15 -14.43 9.70
N ARG A 75 0.13 -14.74 9.93
CA ARG A 75 0.56 -16.03 10.50
C ARG A 75 0.02 -16.24 11.90
N ALA A 76 0.11 -15.22 12.75
CA ALA A 76 -0.43 -15.28 14.11
C ALA A 76 -1.94 -15.54 14.11
N ALA A 77 -2.70 -14.87 13.22
CA ALA A 77 -4.14 -15.04 13.09
C ALA A 77 -4.56 -16.41 12.53
N ARG A 78 -3.65 -17.12 11.84
CA ARG A 78 -3.86 -18.48 11.29
C ARG A 78 -3.25 -19.59 12.15
N GLY A 79 -2.50 -19.22 13.18
CA GLY A 79 -1.72 -20.16 13.99
C GLY A 79 -0.64 -20.85 13.15
N GLU A 80 0.18 -20.06 12.45
CA GLU A 80 1.28 -20.50 11.58
C GLU A 80 2.63 -19.88 12.00
N MET A 81 2.73 -19.37 13.24
CA MET A 81 3.93 -18.70 13.72
C MET A 81 5.10 -19.66 13.96
N ALA A 82 4.82 -20.92 14.32
CA ALA A 82 5.86 -21.93 14.54
C ALA A 82 6.64 -22.27 13.27
N GLU A 83 6.08 -22.01 12.09
CA GLU A 83 6.81 -22.12 10.81
C GLU A 83 7.93 -21.09 10.69
N LEU A 84 7.81 -19.95 11.37
CA LEU A 84 8.78 -18.86 11.32
C LEU A 84 9.72 -18.87 12.53
N VAL A 85 9.19 -19.00 13.74
CA VAL A 85 9.97 -18.85 14.99
C VAL A 85 10.22 -20.17 15.73
N GLY A 86 9.73 -21.28 15.17
CA GLY A 86 9.97 -22.62 15.69
C GLY A 86 9.05 -23.03 16.84
N PRO A 87 9.42 -24.10 17.58
CA PRO A 87 8.55 -24.78 18.53
C PRO A 87 7.97 -23.91 19.65
N SER A 88 8.59 -22.77 19.96
CA SER A 88 8.12 -21.83 20.99
C SER A 88 6.73 -21.27 20.71
N ALA A 89 6.29 -21.22 19.45
CA ALA A 89 4.96 -20.73 19.07
C ALA A 89 3.88 -21.82 19.00
N LEU A 90 4.22 -23.11 19.15
CA LEU A 90 3.26 -24.22 18.96
C LEU A 90 2.04 -24.14 19.87
N ALA A 91 2.22 -23.69 21.11
CA ALA A 91 1.11 -23.54 22.05
C ALA A 91 0.11 -22.49 21.57
N SER A 92 0.61 -21.33 21.14
CA SER A 92 -0.22 -20.23 20.60
C SER A 92 -0.86 -20.60 19.27
N ASP A 93 -0.12 -21.26 18.36
CA ASP A 93 -0.67 -21.74 17.09
C ASP A 93 -1.82 -22.73 17.30
N ARG A 94 -1.68 -23.62 18.29
CA ARG A 94 -2.74 -24.57 18.65
C ARG A 94 -3.96 -23.87 19.22
N GLU A 95 -3.77 -22.89 20.11
CA GLU A 95 -4.86 -22.07 20.66
C GLU A 95 -5.61 -21.34 19.55
N THR A 96 -4.90 -20.62 18.67
CA THR A 96 -5.51 -19.92 17.53
C THR A 96 -6.31 -20.86 16.62
N ARG A 97 -5.83 -22.09 16.40
CA ARG A 97 -6.54 -23.08 15.55
C ARG A 97 -7.73 -23.74 16.24
N LEU A 98 -7.77 -23.75 17.58
CA LEU A 98 -8.88 -24.30 18.35
C LEU A 98 -9.99 -23.28 18.57
N ASP A 99 -9.60 -22.05 18.92
CA ASP A 99 -10.54 -21.00 19.33
C ASP A 99 -10.90 -20.04 18.20
N GLY A 100 -10.03 -19.94 17.18
CA GLY A 100 -10.23 -19.11 16.01
C GLY A 100 -11.07 -19.80 14.93
N TYR A 101 -11.27 -19.07 13.83
CA TYR A 101 -11.99 -19.59 12.67
C TYR A 101 -11.10 -20.49 11.80
N THR A 102 -11.71 -21.48 11.17
CA THR A 102 -11.11 -22.21 10.05
C THR A 102 -10.99 -21.30 8.82
N GLU A 103 -10.19 -21.70 7.83
CA GLU A 103 -10.12 -20.95 6.56
C GLU A 103 -11.48 -20.89 5.87
N GLU A 104 -12.21 -22.01 5.84
CA GLU A 104 -13.54 -22.09 5.26
C GLU A 104 -14.51 -21.10 5.92
N GLU A 105 -14.50 -21.00 7.25
CA GLU A 105 -15.33 -20.06 8.00
C GLU A 105 -14.93 -18.60 7.75
N ARG A 106 -13.63 -18.29 7.65
CA ARG A 106 -13.15 -16.94 7.28
C ARG A 106 -13.63 -16.57 5.88
N LEU A 107 -13.50 -17.48 4.91
CA LEU A 107 -13.97 -17.26 3.55
C LEU A 107 -15.49 -17.11 3.51
N GLU A 108 -16.24 -17.88 4.29
CA GLU A 108 -17.68 -17.74 4.37
C GLU A 108 -18.11 -16.40 4.98
N GLN A 109 -17.44 -15.95 6.06
CA GLN A 109 -17.66 -14.62 6.60
C GLN A 109 -17.41 -13.53 5.55
N PHE A 110 -16.32 -13.65 4.79
CA PHE A 110 -16.02 -12.75 3.68
C PHE A 110 -17.08 -12.79 2.58
N ARG A 111 -17.58 -13.97 2.21
CA ARG A 111 -18.67 -14.17 1.20
C ARG A 111 -20.02 -13.62 1.67
N ARG A 112 -20.25 -13.53 2.98
CA ARG A 112 -21.49 -12.97 3.54
C ARG A 112 -21.52 -11.44 3.60
N LEU A 113 -20.40 -10.77 3.35
CA LEU A 113 -20.36 -9.31 3.27
C LEU A 113 -21.17 -8.79 2.07
N PRO A 114 -21.69 -7.55 2.12
CA PRO A 114 -22.21 -6.87 0.93
C PRO A 114 -21.15 -6.78 -0.18
N ASP A 115 -21.57 -6.84 -1.44
CA ASP A 115 -20.65 -6.87 -2.59
C ASP A 115 -19.70 -5.69 -2.64
N GLU A 116 -20.17 -4.49 -2.30
CA GLU A 116 -19.35 -3.28 -2.25
C GLU A 116 -18.22 -3.42 -1.23
N LEU A 117 -18.52 -3.91 -0.02
CA LEU A 117 -17.51 -4.10 1.03
C LEU A 117 -16.52 -5.22 0.66
N ARG A 118 -17.02 -6.29 0.04
CA ARG A 118 -16.18 -7.38 -0.46
C ARG A 118 -15.19 -6.87 -1.51
N ALA A 119 -15.65 -6.03 -2.44
CA ALA A 119 -14.81 -5.42 -3.47
C ALA A 119 -13.73 -4.51 -2.87
N VAL A 120 -14.06 -3.70 -1.86
CA VAL A 120 -13.12 -2.81 -1.18
C VAL A 120 -12.03 -3.61 -0.44
N ILE A 121 -12.41 -4.67 0.27
CA ILE A 121 -11.46 -5.55 0.99
C ILE A 121 -10.59 -6.32 0.00
N GLN A 122 -11.17 -6.85 -1.08
CA GLN A 122 -10.41 -7.54 -2.12
C GLN A 122 -9.41 -6.60 -2.78
N ALA A 123 -9.81 -5.37 -3.13
CA ALA A 123 -8.91 -4.40 -3.72
C ALA A 123 -7.76 -4.03 -2.79
N TYR A 124 -8.02 -3.89 -1.48
CA TYR A 124 -6.94 -3.73 -0.49
C TYR A 124 -5.97 -4.91 -0.54
N ALA A 125 -6.47 -6.14 -0.51
CA ALA A 125 -5.64 -7.34 -0.59
C ALA A 125 -4.87 -7.46 -1.91
N ASP A 126 -5.45 -7.05 -3.04
CA ASP A 126 -4.78 -7.01 -4.35
C ASP A 126 -3.62 -6.00 -4.38
N GLY A 127 -3.68 -4.97 -3.53
CA GLY A 127 -2.63 -3.96 -3.38
C GLY A 127 -1.43 -4.41 -2.56
N VAL A 128 -1.58 -5.45 -1.73
CA VAL A 128 -0.53 -6.03 -0.85
C VAL A 128 0.35 -7.00 -1.63
#